data_AF-J8DDA6-F1
#
_entry.id   AF-J8DDA6-F1
#
_cell.length_a   1.000
_cell.length_b   1.000
_cell.length_c   1.000
_cell.angle_alpha   90.00
_cell.angle_beta   90.00
_cell.angle_gamma   90.00
#
_symmetry.space_group_name_H-M   'P 1'
#
loop_
_entity.id
_entity.type
_entity.pdbx_description
1 polymer ?
#
loop_
_entity_poly.entity_id
_entity_poly.type
_entity_poly.pdbx_seq_one_letter_code
_entity_poly.pdbx_strand_id
1 'polypeptide(L)'
;MFNLIRRDVILQKRQLLIFIPFIVVFIILGVPPALIFLVASIFIPFNTYAYDEKVETNILLNSLPYTRTEIIASRYLGAIVYMILSIGMTSLVLFAFNEPFTITDIAIGSGLFLLFAAFTFPLFHIFKPGYITTVVLISFIILTWIARPISSFIIEHLTAITDFTVNLSIPALYTVATLVIMGVYVISWGITTTMYQRKAF
;
A
#
# COMPACT_ATOMS: atom_id res chain seq x y z
N MET A 1 -19.86 3.63 -7.89
CA MET A 1 -18.49 3.24 -7.46
C MET A 1 -17.78 2.22 -8.34
N PHE A 2 -18.37 1.04 -8.65
CA PHE A 2 -17.68 -0.04 -9.39
C PHE A 2 -17.10 0.40 -10.75
N ASN A 3 -17.79 1.30 -11.46
CA ASN A 3 -17.32 1.85 -12.73
C ASN A 3 -16.02 2.66 -12.60
N LEU A 4 -15.77 3.31 -11.45
CA LEU A 4 -14.52 4.03 -11.20
C LEU A 4 -13.35 3.05 -11.08
N ILE A 5 -13.53 1.98 -10.30
CA ILE A 5 -12.52 0.91 -10.16
C ILE A 5 -12.28 0.24 -11.52
N ARG A 6 -13.34 -0.03 -12.30
CA ARG A 6 -13.21 -0.62 -13.63
C ARG A 6 -12.41 0.26 -14.60
N ARG A 7 -12.61 1.58 -14.56
CA ARG A 7 -11.82 2.55 -15.35
C ARG A 7 -10.33 2.40 -15.04
N ASP A 8 -10.00 2.37 -13.75
CA ASP A 8 -8.61 2.29 -13.31
C ASP A 8 -7.98 0.94 -13.72
N VAL A 9 -8.75 -0.16 -13.67
CA VAL A 9 -8.30 -1.49 -14.17
C VAL A 9 -7.98 -1.44 -15.67
N ILE A 10 -8.81 -0.77 -16.48
CA ILE A 10 -8.59 -0.66 -17.92
C ILE A 10 -7.31 0.12 -18.24
N LEU A 11 -7.04 1.19 -17.49
CA LEU A 11 -5.80 1.97 -17.61
C LEU A 11 -4.57 1.14 -17.21
N GLN A 12 -4.72 0.29 -16.19
CA GLN A 12 -3.62 -0.44 -15.58
C GLN A 12 -3.30 -1.78 -16.25
N LYS A 13 -4.20 -2.35 -17.06
CA LYS A 13 -4.01 -3.68 -17.69
C LYS A 13 -2.70 -3.84 -18.45
N ARG A 14 -2.20 -2.78 -19.11
CA ARG A 14 -0.91 -2.81 -19.82
C ARG A 14 0.29 -2.72 -18.87
N GLN A 15 0.14 -2.02 -17.74
CA GLN A 15 1.17 -1.93 -16.72
C GLN A 15 1.34 -3.24 -15.96
N LEU A 16 0.28 -4.05 -15.82
CA LEU A 16 0.37 -5.40 -15.23
C LEU A 16 1.39 -6.29 -15.96
N LEU A 17 1.53 -6.15 -17.28
CA LEU A 17 2.53 -6.92 -18.05
C LEU A 17 3.96 -6.42 -17.79
N ILE A 18 4.15 -5.11 -17.64
CA ILE A 18 5.44 -4.48 -17.31
C ILE A 18 5.87 -4.87 -15.88
N PHE A 19 4.92 -5.25 -15.04
CA PHE A 19 5.19 -5.61 -13.65
C PHE A 19 5.88 -6.99 -13.50
N ILE A 20 5.69 -7.90 -14.45
CA ILE A 20 6.32 -9.22 -14.45
C ILE A 20 7.85 -9.15 -14.45
N PRO A 21 8.52 -8.49 -15.43
CA PRO A 21 9.98 -8.41 -15.43
C PRO A 21 10.51 -7.71 -14.18
N PHE A 22 9.75 -6.76 -13.62
CA PHE A 22 10.13 -6.10 -12.38
C PHE A 22 10.20 -7.09 -11.21
N ILE A 23 9.18 -7.94 -10.99
CA ILE A 23 9.22 -9.00 -9.97
C ILE A 23 10.40 -9.95 -10.21
N VAL A 24 10.64 -10.35 -11.46
CA VAL A 24 11.73 -11.26 -11.82
C VAL A 24 13.09 -10.69 -11.41
N VAL A 25 13.32 -9.38 -11.55
CA VAL A 25 14.55 -8.75 -11.07
C VAL A 25 14.72 -8.94 -9.56
N PHE A 26 13.66 -8.77 -8.75
CA PHE A 26 13.75 -8.97 -7.31
C PHE A 26 14.04 -10.43 -6.92
N ILE A 27 13.50 -11.38 -7.67
CA ILE A 27 13.79 -12.80 -7.50
C ILE A 27 15.27 -13.08 -7.78
N ILE A 28 15.80 -12.59 -8.91
CA ILE A 28 17.22 -12.77 -9.28
C ILE A 28 18.16 -12.14 -8.25
N LEU A 29 17.75 -11.01 -7.64
CA LEU A 29 18.51 -10.35 -6.58
C LEU A 29 18.43 -11.06 -5.21
N GLY A 30 17.68 -12.16 -5.10
CA GLY A 30 17.54 -12.93 -3.87
C GLY A 30 16.80 -12.17 -2.76
N VAL A 31 15.88 -11.28 -3.12
CA VAL A 31 15.13 -10.48 -2.15
C VAL A 31 14.10 -11.35 -1.42
N PRO A 32 13.91 -11.18 -0.09
CA PRO A 32 12.96 -11.99 0.66
C PRO A 32 11.53 -11.90 0.11
N PRO A 33 10.76 -13.02 0.03
CA PRO A 33 9.42 -13.05 -0.55
C PRO A 33 8.45 -12.02 0.04
N ALA A 34 8.47 -11.80 1.36
CA ALA A 34 7.63 -10.80 2.02
C ALA A 34 7.85 -9.38 1.47
N LEU A 35 9.10 -9.04 1.13
CA LEU A 35 9.45 -7.73 0.56
C LEU A 35 9.01 -7.66 -0.90
N ILE A 36 9.13 -8.75 -1.65
CA ILE A 36 8.61 -8.84 -3.02
C ILE A 36 7.10 -8.59 -3.04
N PHE A 37 6.34 -9.22 -2.14
CA PHE A 37 4.89 -8.97 -1.99
C PHE A 37 4.56 -7.52 -1.62
N LEU A 38 5.34 -6.91 -0.71
CA LEU A 38 5.17 -5.50 -0.34
C LEU A 38 5.36 -4.58 -1.54
N VAL A 39 6.52 -4.64 -2.19
CA VAL A 39 6.86 -3.77 -3.31
C VAL A 39 5.87 -3.97 -4.46
N ALA A 40 5.48 -5.23 -4.70
CA ALA A 40 4.48 -5.56 -5.69
C ALA A 40 3.12 -4.94 -5.41
N SER A 41 2.68 -5.01 -4.16
CA SER A 41 1.41 -4.44 -3.74
C SER A 41 1.41 -2.92 -3.79
N ILE A 42 2.57 -2.26 -3.61
CA ILE A 42 2.71 -0.80 -3.73
C ILE A 42 2.61 -0.35 -5.19
N PHE A 43 3.28 -1.04 -6.11
CA PHE A 43 3.55 -0.53 -7.45
C PHE A 43 2.28 -0.23 -8.27
N ILE A 44 1.27 -1.09 -8.16
CA ILE A 44 0.02 -0.97 -8.91
C ILE A 44 -0.83 0.20 -8.37
N PRO A 45 -1.31 0.20 -7.12
CA PRO A 45 -2.05 1.33 -6.54
C PRO A 45 -1.31 2.66 -6.69
N PHE A 46 -0.01 2.70 -6.41
CA PHE A 46 0.76 3.95 -6.45
C PHE A 46 0.86 4.56 -7.85
N ASN A 47 1.02 3.73 -8.89
CA ASN A 47 0.97 4.21 -10.26
C ASN A 47 -0.37 4.85 -10.58
N THR A 48 -1.49 4.25 -10.16
CA THR A 48 -2.83 4.82 -10.41
C THR A 48 -2.94 6.24 -9.85
N TYR A 49 -2.44 6.46 -8.63
CA TYR A 49 -2.38 7.80 -8.03
C TYR A 49 -1.44 8.76 -8.77
N ALA A 50 -0.26 8.30 -9.18
CA ALA A 50 0.71 9.09 -9.93
C ALA A 50 0.16 9.55 -11.29
N TYR A 51 -0.68 8.73 -11.93
CA TYR A 51 -1.36 9.10 -13.18
C TYR A 51 -2.50 10.08 -12.94
N ASP A 52 -3.32 9.86 -11.92
CA ASP A 52 -4.41 10.78 -11.51
C ASP A 52 -3.88 12.19 -11.17
N GLU A 53 -2.66 12.29 -10.65
CA GLU A 53 -1.99 13.55 -10.30
C GLU A 53 -1.65 14.40 -11.54
N LYS A 54 -1.31 13.78 -12.67
CA LYS A 54 -0.81 14.48 -13.87
C LYS A 54 -1.91 15.09 -14.75
N VAL A 55 -3.16 14.66 -14.61
CA VAL A 55 -4.23 14.95 -15.59
C VAL A 55 -5.40 15.73 -14.95
N GLU A 56 -5.15 16.53 -13.90
CA GLU A 56 -6.20 17.26 -13.15
C GLU A 56 -7.43 16.39 -12.85
N THR A 57 -7.22 15.09 -12.58
CA THR A 57 -8.30 14.09 -12.59
C THR A 57 -9.33 14.36 -11.51
N ASN A 58 -8.99 15.16 -10.49
CA ASN A 58 -9.93 15.65 -9.49
C ASN A 58 -11.07 16.49 -10.10
N ILE A 59 -10.83 17.29 -11.14
CA ILE A 59 -11.88 18.07 -11.83
C ILE A 59 -12.81 17.12 -12.59
N LEU A 60 -12.23 16.16 -13.33
CA LEU A 60 -12.99 15.16 -14.07
C LEU A 60 -13.79 14.22 -13.15
N LEU A 61 -13.25 13.86 -11.99
CA LEU A 61 -13.96 13.02 -11.02
C LEU A 61 -15.11 13.78 -10.35
N ASN A 62 -14.94 15.07 -10.07
CA ASN A 62 -15.98 15.91 -9.48
C ASN A 62 -17.08 16.31 -10.47
N SER A 63 -16.86 16.21 -11.78
CA SER A 63 -17.90 16.43 -12.80
C SER A 63 -18.77 15.20 -13.06
N LEU A 64 -18.36 14.02 -12.56
CA LEU A 64 -19.16 12.81 -12.62
C LEU A 64 -20.27 12.83 -11.55
N PRO A 65 -21.39 12.11 -11.77
CA PRO A 65 -22.50 12.02 -10.83
C PRO A 65 -22.17 11.05 -9.67
N TYR A 66 -21.04 11.28 -8.99
CA TYR A 66 -20.60 10.53 -7.81
C TYR A 66 -20.40 11.47 -6.64
N THR A 67 -20.69 10.98 -5.44
CA THR A 67 -20.42 11.73 -4.22
C THR A 67 -18.92 11.74 -3.91
N ARG A 68 -18.47 12.78 -3.22
CA ARG A 68 -17.07 12.90 -2.77
C ARG A 68 -16.62 11.74 -1.89
N THR A 69 -17.54 11.16 -1.11
CA THR A 69 -17.28 9.97 -0.29
C THR A 69 -17.05 8.75 -1.16
N GLU A 70 -17.85 8.56 -2.22
CA GLU A 70 -17.68 7.48 -3.19
C GLU A 70 -16.35 7.57 -3.96
N ILE A 71 -15.88 8.78 -4.30
CA ILE A 71 -14.59 8.96 -4.98
C ILE A 71 -13.43 8.51 -4.08
N ILE A 72 -13.43 8.90 -2.80
CA ILE A 72 -12.39 8.46 -1.85
C ILE A 72 -12.53 6.97 -1.53
N ALA A 73 -13.75 6.49 -1.37
CA ALA A 73 -13.99 5.07 -1.09
C ALA A 73 -13.55 4.17 -2.25
N SER A 74 -13.69 4.60 -3.52
CA SER A 74 -13.21 3.80 -4.67
C SER A 74 -11.69 3.71 -4.70
N ARG A 75 -11.01 4.71 -4.15
CA ARG A 75 -9.55 4.75 -4.06
C ARG A 75 -9.00 3.79 -3.00
N TYR A 76 -9.61 3.75 -1.82
CA TYR A 76 -9.25 2.79 -0.76
C TYR A 76 -9.61 1.35 -1.15
N LEU A 77 -10.84 1.11 -1.62
CA LEU A 77 -11.26 -0.21 -2.07
C LEU A 77 -10.48 -0.68 -3.31
N GLY A 78 -10.20 0.23 -4.24
CA GLY A 78 -9.36 -0.04 -5.40
C GLY A 78 -7.97 -0.53 -4.98
N ALA A 79 -7.34 0.13 -4.01
CA ALA A 79 -6.04 -0.29 -3.48
C ALA A 79 -6.05 -1.73 -2.94
N ILE A 80 -7.11 -2.14 -2.24
CA ILE A 80 -7.30 -3.52 -1.76
C ILE A 80 -7.44 -4.50 -2.93
N VAL A 81 -8.26 -4.16 -3.93
CA VAL A 81 -8.44 -5.00 -5.13
C VAL A 81 -7.12 -5.18 -5.87
N TYR A 82 -6.35 -4.10 -6.06
CA TYR A 82 -5.06 -4.14 -6.73
C TYR A 82 -3.99 -4.88 -5.93
N MET A 83 -4.02 -4.78 -4.60
CA MET A 83 -3.17 -5.59 -3.72
C MET A 83 -3.46 -7.08 -3.92
N ILE A 84 -4.73 -7.49 -3.92
CA ILE A 84 -5.12 -8.90 -4.14
C ILE A 84 -4.66 -9.40 -5.52
N LEU A 85 -4.86 -8.59 -6.57
CA LEU A 85 -4.36 -8.91 -7.91
C LEU A 85 -2.83 -9.02 -7.95
N SER A 86 -2.13 -8.13 -7.26
CA SER A 86 -0.67 -8.15 -7.16
C SER A 86 -0.17 -9.40 -6.44
N ILE A 87 -0.78 -9.77 -5.31
CA ILE A 87 -0.47 -11.00 -4.58
C ILE A 87 -0.65 -12.23 -5.48
N GLY A 88 -1.77 -12.31 -6.20
CA GLY A 88 -2.02 -13.40 -7.16
C GLY A 88 -0.93 -13.48 -8.22
N MET A 89 -0.55 -12.34 -8.80
CA MET A 89 0.49 -12.28 -9.81
C MET A 89 1.87 -12.67 -9.27
N THR A 90 2.28 -12.08 -8.14
CA THR A 90 3.56 -12.38 -7.48
C THR A 90 3.66 -13.84 -7.08
N SER A 91 2.56 -14.44 -6.59
CA SER A 91 2.52 -15.86 -6.25
C SER A 91 2.75 -16.75 -7.48
N LEU A 92 2.14 -16.42 -8.62
CA LEU A 92 2.34 -17.14 -9.88
C LEU A 92 3.79 -17.03 -10.37
N VAL A 93 4.40 -15.85 -10.26
CA VAL A 93 5.79 -15.64 -10.68
C VAL A 93 6.75 -16.37 -9.75
N LEU A 94 6.61 -16.28 -8.43
CA LEU A 94 7.45 -17.02 -7.47
C LEU A 94 7.33 -18.53 -7.68
N PHE A 95 6.11 -19.03 -7.91
CA PHE A 95 5.87 -20.43 -8.22
C PHE A 95 6.57 -20.86 -9.53
N ALA A 96 6.51 -20.03 -10.58
CA ALA A 96 7.18 -20.33 -11.86
C ALA A 96 8.71 -20.39 -11.75
N PHE A 97 9.30 -19.65 -10.81
CA PHE A 97 10.74 -19.66 -10.52
C PHE A 97 11.13 -20.66 -9.42
N ASN A 98 10.17 -21.44 -8.91
CA ASN A 98 10.36 -22.42 -7.83
C ASN A 98 10.90 -21.79 -6.54
N GLU A 99 10.57 -20.53 -6.29
CA GLU A 99 10.92 -19.81 -5.06
C GLU A 99 9.92 -20.14 -3.95
N PRO A 100 10.38 -20.64 -2.78
CA PRO A 100 9.48 -20.95 -1.68
C PRO A 100 8.93 -19.65 -1.07
N PHE A 101 7.62 -19.62 -0.86
CA PHE A 101 6.96 -18.55 -0.12
C PHE A 101 5.89 -19.12 0.81
N THR A 102 5.59 -18.39 1.88
CA THR A 102 4.65 -18.80 2.91
C THR A 102 3.44 -17.86 2.97
N ILE A 103 2.34 -18.32 3.59
CA ILE A 103 1.18 -17.46 3.87
C ILE A 103 1.59 -16.30 4.78
N THR A 104 2.57 -16.50 5.67
CA THR A 104 3.12 -15.45 6.51
C THR A 104 3.83 -14.35 5.69
N ASP A 105 4.53 -14.69 4.61
CA ASP A 105 5.15 -13.69 3.73
C ASP A 105 4.10 -12.80 3.05
N ILE A 106 3.01 -13.41 2.59
CA ILE A 106 1.87 -12.69 1.99
C ILE A 106 1.21 -11.79 3.05
N ALA A 107 0.98 -12.29 4.26
CA ALA A 107 0.36 -11.53 5.35
C ALA A 107 1.23 -10.34 5.75
N ILE A 108 2.55 -10.51 5.85
CA ILE A 108 3.49 -9.43 6.17
C ILE A 108 3.52 -8.41 5.03
N GLY A 109 3.67 -8.86 3.78
CA GLY A 109 3.73 -7.95 2.62
C GLY A 109 2.45 -7.13 2.43
N SER A 110 1.29 -7.77 2.57
CA SER A 110 -0.02 -7.09 2.48
C SER A 110 -0.28 -6.17 3.68
N GLY A 111 0.07 -6.58 4.90
CA GLY A 111 -0.06 -5.75 6.09
C GLY A 111 0.80 -4.49 6.03
N LEU A 112 2.07 -4.62 5.61
CA LEU A 112 2.96 -3.50 5.39
C LEU A 112 2.46 -2.57 4.27
N PHE A 113 1.90 -3.13 3.20
CA PHE A 113 1.28 -2.33 2.14
C PHE A 113 0.08 -1.53 2.65
N LEU A 114 -0.81 -2.12 3.45
CA LEU A 114 -1.96 -1.42 4.01
C LEU A 114 -1.53 -0.26 4.92
N LEU A 115 -0.50 -0.47 5.76
CA LEU A 115 0.10 0.63 6.54
C LEU A 115 0.66 1.72 5.63
N PHE A 116 1.44 1.33 4.63
CA PHE A 116 2.00 2.28 3.66
C PHE A 116 0.90 3.10 2.97
N ALA A 117 -0.16 2.44 2.48
CA ALA A 117 -1.30 3.11 1.86
C ALA A 117 -2.04 4.04 2.84
N ALA A 118 -2.22 3.61 4.10
CA ALA A 118 -2.85 4.42 5.14
C ALA A 118 -2.08 5.71 5.42
N PHE A 119 -0.75 5.72 5.39
CA PHE A 119 0.00 6.97 5.54
C PHE A 119 0.04 7.78 4.25
N THR A 120 0.14 7.10 3.11
CA THR A 120 0.36 7.74 1.81
C THR A 120 -0.89 8.44 1.25
N PHE A 121 -2.08 7.86 1.40
CA PHE A 121 -3.31 8.41 0.81
C PHE A 121 -3.72 9.78 1.38
N PRO A 122 -3.64 10.05 2.69
CA PRO A 122 -3.82 11.40 3.23
C PRO A 122 -2.79 12.39 2.68
N LEU A 123 -1.51 11.99 2.55
CA LEU A 123 -0.43 12.84 2.06
C LEU A 123 -0.69 13.33 0.63
N PHE A 124 -1.25 12.46 -0.24
CA PHE A 124 -1.71 12.84 -1.58
C PHE A 124 -2.74 13.99 -1.60
N HIS A 125 -3.48 14.17 -0.52
CA HIS A 125 -4.46 15.24 -0.40
C HIS A 125 -3.92 16.47 0.35
N ILE A 126 -2.87 16.34 1.14
CA ILE A 126 -2.22 17.47 1.84
C ILE A 126 -1.33 18.24 0.89
N PHE A 127 -0.47 17.54 0.14
CA PHE A 127 0.55 18.17 -0.69
C PHE A 127 0.03 18.56 -2.07
N LYS A 128 0.79 19.44 -2.75
CA LYS A 128 0.45 19.89 -4.10
C LYS A 128 0.80 18.81 -5.13
N PRO A 129 -0.04 18.63 -6.17
CA PRO A 129 0.26 17.76 -7.30
C PRO A 129 1.61 18.11 -7.94
N GLY A 130 2.45 17.11 -8.21
CA GLY A 130 3.74 17.20 -8.91
C GLY A 130 4.95 16.82 -8.06
N TYR A 131 4.87 16.94 -6.73
CA TYR A 131 5.98 16.61 -5.82
C TYR A 131 5.71 15.37 -4.96
N ILE A 132 4.46 14.91 -4.88
CA ILE A 132 4.06 13.90 -3.90
C ILE A 132 4.67 12.54 -4.23
N THR A 133 4.69 12.16 -5.50
CA THR A 133 5.33 10.92 -5.95
C THR A 133 6.79 10.84 -5.51
N THR A 134 7.54 11.94 -5.68
CA THR A 134 8.92 12.05 -5.21
C THR A 134 9.02 11.99 -3.68
N VAL A 135 8.16 12.71 -2.96
CA VAL A 135 8.13 12.72 -1.48
C VAL A 135 7.84 11.33 -0.93
N VAL A 136 6.89 10.59 -1.52
CA VAL A 136 6.54 9.24 -1.08
C VAL A 136 7.68 8.26 -1.36
N LEU A 137 8.34 8.36 -2.51
CA LEU A 137 9.47 7.49 -2.86
C LEU A 137 10.67 7.75 -1.94
N ILE A 138 11.00 9.02 -1.67
CA ILE A 138 12.03 9.40 -0.70
C ILE A 138 11.63 8.90 0.70
N SER A 139 10.38 9.11 1.12
CA SER A 139 9.89 8.64 2.42
C SER A 139 9.98 7.12 2.55
N PHE A 140 9.70 6.36 1.48
CA PHE A 140 9.81 4.91 1.50
C PHE A 140 11.27 4.46 1.68
N ILE A 141 12.21 5.08 0.96
CA ILE A 141 13.65 4.79 1.09
C ILE A 141 14.16 5.15 2.49
N ILE A 142 13.77 6.31 3.03
CA ILE A 142 14.13 6.73 4.38
C ILE A 142 13.56 5.74 5.41
N LEU A 143 12.30 5.32 5.24
CA LEU A 143 11.66 4.37 6.16
C LEU A 143 12.40 3.03 6.18
N THR A 144 12.80 2.49 5.02
CA THR A 144 13.55 1.22 4.95
C THR A 144 14.96 1.35 5.52
N TRP A 145 15.60 2.52 5.37
CA TRP A 145 16.94 2.76 5.92
C TRP A 145 16.92 2.91 7.46
N ILE A 146 15.94 3.64 8.00
CA ILE A 146 15.81 3.89 9.44
C ILE A 146 15.12 2.71 10.16
N ALA A 147 14.52 1.76 9.45
CA ALA A 147 13.85 0.60 10.05
C ALA A 147 14.73 -0.18 11.04
N ARG A 148 16.01 -0.43 10.70
CA ARG A 148 16.97 -1.11 11.59
C ARG A 148 17.32 -0.32 12.87
N PRO A 149 17.75 0.95 12.80
CA PRO A 149 18.05 1.71 14.01
C PRO A 149 16.81 1.95 14.88
N ILE A 150 15.62 2.09 14.28
CA ILE A 150 14.37 2.16 15.06
C ILE A 150 14.11 0.83 15.77
N SER A 151 14.27 -0.31 15.11
CA SER A 151 14.03 -1.61 15.76
C SER A 151 15.00 -1.85 16.90
N SER A 152 16.29 -1.52 16.75
CA SER A 152 17.26 -1.61 17.85
C SER A 152 16.92 -0.66 19.00
N PHE A 153 16.51 0.57 18.70
CA PHE A 153 16.11 1.54 19.72
C PHE A 153 14.91 1.07 20.54
N ILE A 154 13.88 0.51 19.86
CA ILE A 154 12.70 -0.06 20.54
C ILE A 154 13.11 -1.23 21.44
N ILE A 155 13.98 -2.12 20.96
CA ILE A 155 14.42 -3.28 21.75
C ILE A 155 15.20 -2.84 23.00
N GLU A 156 16.03 -1.82 22.87
CA GLU A 156 16.91 -1.36 23.94
C GLU A 156 16.19 -0.46 24.97
N HIS A 157 15.25 0.38 24.54
CA HIS A 157 14.65 1.42 25.38
C HIS A 157 13.18 1.18 25.75
N LEU A 158 12.46 0.33 25.00
CA LEU A 158 11.03 0.07 25.21
C LEU A 158 10.80 -1.39 25.63
N THR A 159 11.47 -1.78 26.70
CA THR A 159 11.45 -3.16 27.24
C THR A 159 10.03 -3.64 27.57
N ALA A 160 9.14 -2.74 28.03
CA ALA A 160 7.73 -3.08 28.27
C ALA A 160 6.99 -3.56 27.01
N ILE A 161 7.33 -3.00 25.83
CA ILE A 161 6.72 -3.40 24.56
C ILE A 161 7.33 -4.73 24.09
N THR A 162 8.64 -4.91 24.24
CA THR A 162 9.28 -6.18 23.88
C THR A 162 8.84 -7.33 24.77
N ASP A 163 8.73 -7.10 26.07
CA ASP A 163 8.28 -8.10 27.03
C ASP A 163 6.83 -8.50 26.77
N PHE A 164 5.96 -7.53 26.47
CA PHE A 164 4.59 -7.83 26.02
C PHE A 164 4.60 -8.67 24.74
N THR A 165 5.46 -8.33 23.77
CA THR A 165 5.55 -9.04 22.49
C THR A 165 6.04 -10.47 22.64
N VAL A 166 7.04 -10.71 23.49
CA VAL A 166 7.62 -12.04 23.76
C VAL A 166 6.65 -12.94 24.53
N ASN A 167 5.80 -12.36 25.38
CA ASN A 167 4.82 -13.11 26.16
C ASN A 167 3.54 -13.47 25.38
N LEU A 168 3.32 -12.87 24.21
CA LEU A 168 2.21 -13.25 23.33
C LEU A 168 2.56 -14.46 22.46
N SER A 169 1.57 -15.33 22.24
CA SER A 169 1.70 -16.38 21.23
C SER A 169 1.80 -15.77 19.83
N ILE A 170 2.54 -16.42 18.93
CA ILE A 170 2.72 -15.98 17.54
C ILE A 170 1.37 -15.69 16.84
N PRO A 171 0.34 -16.54 16.95
CA PRO A 171 -0.97 -16.25 16.35
C PRO A 171 -1.67 -15.03 16.97
N ALA A 172 -1.54 -14.83 18.29
CA ALA A 172 -2.12 -13.67 18.96
C ALA A 172 -1.44 -12.38 18.51
N LEU A 173 -0.12 -12.39 18.33
CA LEU A 173 0.66 -11.26 17.82
C LEU A 173 0.20 -10.87 16.41
N TYR A 174 0.08 -11.83 15.50
CA TYR A 174 -0.44 -11.55 14.15
C TYR A 174 -1.87 -11.01 14.19
N THR A 175 -2.73 -11.55 15.04
CA THR A 175 -4.12 -11.08 15.17
C THR A 175 -4.18 -9.62 15.65
N VAL A 176 -3.42 -9.28 16.69
CA VAL A 176 -3.32 -7.91 17.20
C VAL A 176 -2.76 -6.98 16.13
N ALA A 177 -1.70 -7.37 15.44
CA ALA A 177 -1.11 -6.59 14.35
C ALA A 177 -2.14 -6.33 13.24
N THR A 178 -2.88 -7.35 12.80
CA THR A 178 -3.94 -7.20 11.78
C THR A 178 -5.03 -6.23 12.23
N LEU A 179 -5.49 -6.32 13.49
CA LEU A 179 -6.49 -5.40 14.03
C LEU A 179 -5.99 -3.96 14.05
N VAL A 180 -4.74 -3.74 14.48
CA VAL A 180 -4.12 -2.42 14.49
C VAL A 180 -4.00 -1.86 13.07
N ILE A 181 -3.52 -2.66 12.11
CA ILE A 181 -3.39 -2.25 10.71
C ILE A 181 -4.75 -1.87 10.12
N MET A 182 -5.79 -2.70 10.35
CA MET A 182 -7.15 -2.39 9.90
C MET A 182 -7.68 -1.11 10.54
N GLY A 183 -7.47 -0.92 11.84
CA GLY A 183 -7.84 0.31 12.55
C GLY A 183 -7.19 1.55 11.96
N VAL A 184 -5.87 1.52 11.75
CA VAL A 184 -5.10 2.61 11.13
C VAL A 184 -5.60 2.90 9.71
N TYR A 185 -5.88 1.86 8.92
CA TYR A 185 -6.38 2.00 7.56
C TYR A 185 -7.77 2.67 7.51
N VAL A 186 -8.69 2.28 8.39
CA VAL A 186 -10.03 2.87 8.50
C VAL A 186 -9.97 4.32 9.00
N ILE A 187 -9.13 4.60 10.01
CA ILE A 187 -8.91 5.97 10.50
C ILE A 187 -8.37 6.86 9.37
N SER A 188 -7.39 6.37 8.63
CA SER A 188 -6.80 7.08 7.49
C SER A 188 -7.84 7.39 6.39
N TRP A 189 -8.71 6.41 6.08
CA TRP A 189 -9.82 6.63 5.17
C TRP A 189 -10.71 7.77 5.67
N GLY A 190 -11.15 7.73 6.93
CA GLY A 190 -11.97 8.79 7.52
C GLY A 190 -11.30 10.18 7.43
N ILE A 191 -10.02 10.28 7.79
CA ILE A 191 -9.23 11.52 7.67
C ILE A 191 -9.24 12.00 6.22
N THR A 192 -8.91 11.12 5.27
CA THR A 192 -8.85 11.47 3.84
C THR A 192 -10.20 11.97 3.32
N THR A 193 -11.30 11.32 3.71
CA THR A 193 -12.66 11.74 3.34
C THR A 193 -12.97 13.14 3.87
N THR A 194 -12.68 13.42 5.15
CA THR A 194 -12.93 14.76 5.72
C THR A 194 -12.10 15.85 5.04
N MET A 195 -10.84 15.55 4.70
CA MET A 195 -9.97 16.49 3.97
C MET A 195 -10.50 16.77 2.56
N TYR A 196 -10.93 15.75 1.84
CA TYR A 196 -11.45 15.89 0.47
C TYR A 196 -12.79 16.65 0.42
N GLN A 197 -13.65 16.47 1.43
CA GLN A 197 -14.90 17.22 1.53
C GLN A 197 -14.67 18.71 1.81
N ARG A 198 -13.67 19.06 2.61
CA ARG A 198 -13.36 20.46 2.96
C ARG A 198 -12.71 21.27 1.82
N LYS A 199 -12.15 20.63 0.80
CA LYS A 199 -11.58 21.34 -0.34
C LYS A 199 -12.68 21.94 -1.21
N ALA A 200 -12.72 23.27 -1.33
CA ALA A 200 -13.43 23.93 -2.41
C ALA A 200 -12.60 23.74 -3.69
N PHE A 201 -13.18 23.11 -4.70
CA PHE A 201 -12.62 22.96 -6.05
C PHE A 201 -13.39 23.91 -6.96
#